data_AF-A0A837RCT3-F1
#
_entry.id   AF-A0A837RCT3-F1
#
_cell.length_a   1.000
_cell.length_b   1.000
_cell.length_c   1.000
_cell.angle_alpha   90.00
_cell.angle_beta   90.00
_cell.angle_gamma   90.00
#
_symmetry.space_group_name_H-M   'P 1'
#
loop_
_entity.id
_entity.type
_entity.pdbx_description
1 polymer ?
#
loop_
_entity_poly.entity_id
_entity_poly.type
_entity_poly.pdbx_seq_one_letter_code
_entity_poly.pdbx_strand_id
1 'polypeptide(L)'
;MQAMSKASSARITQRTIAELEAATQHVPAMAYDIENYQKLGALYQLIEGVKGTDTDQAAISKVKAALDEALTSLDDASTDLSFRYTNPIAVNGEAGGRKATNQVRRLMAEQWAD
;
A
#
# COMPACT_ATOMS: atom_id res chain seq x y z
N MET A 1 -5.55 -4.16 4.79
CA MET A 1 -5.73 -2.73 5.16
C MET A 1 -6.96 -2.21 4.45
N GLN A 2 -8.01 -1.79 5.15
CA GLN A 2 -9.28 -1.38 4.51
C GLN A 2 -10.00 -0.29 5.31
N ALA A 3 -10.85 0.48 4.63
CA ALA A 3 -11.62 1.56 5.25
C ALA A 3 -12.77 1.06 6.13
N MET A 4 -13.29 -0.14 5.87
CA MET A 4 -14.41 -0.73 6.61
C MET A 4 -14.37 -2.27 6.55
N SER A 5 -15.13 -2.94 7.42
CA SER A 5 -15.25 -4.39 7.44
C SER A 5 -15.91 -4.93 6.16
N LYS A 6 -15.64 -6.20 5.81
CA LYS A 6 -16.28 -6.87 4.65
C LYS A 6 -17.81 -6.83 4.75
N ALA A 7 -18.35 -7.10 5.93
CA ALA A 7 -19.80 -7.09 6.17
C ALA A 7 -20.43 -5.71 5.94
N SER A 8 -19.77 -4.64 6.42
CA SER A 8 -20.24 -3.27 6.19
C SER A 8 -20.14 -2.90 4.70
N SER A 9 -19.03 -3.20 4.03
CA SER A 9 -18.86 -2.98 2.58
C SER A 9 -19.93 -3.68 1.76
N ALA A 10 -20.18 -4.97 2.05
CA ALA A 10 -21.20 -5.78 1.39
C ALA A 10 -22.59 -5.15 1.55
N ARG A 11 -22.96 -4.78 2.79
CA ARG A 11 -24.25 -4.16 3.08
C ARG A 11 -24.45 -2.83 2.34
N ILE A 12 -23.47 -1.93 2.38
CA ILE A 12 -23.58 -0.61 1.75
C ILE A 12 -23.58 -0.70 0.22
N THR A 13 -22.75 -1.59 -0.34
CA THR A 13 -22.67 -1.77 -1.80
C THR A 13 -23.75 -2.68 -2.36
N GLN A 14 -24.68 -3.16 -1.52
CA GLN A 14 -25.75 -4.08 -1.87
C GLN A 14 -25.23 -5.35 -2.56
N ARG A 15 -24.13 -5.90 -2.05
CA ARG A 15 -23.51 -7.14 -2.50
C ARG A 15 -23.52 -8.17 -1.39
N THR A 16 -23.51 -9.45 -1.77
CA THR A 16 -23.11 -10.51 -0.86
C THR A 16 -21.61 -10.42 -0.55
N ILE A 17 -21.18 -11.08 0.52
CA ILE A 17 -19.74 -11.17 0.85
C ILE A 17 -18.98 -11.90 -0.28
N ALA A 18 -19.57 -12.94 -0.88
CA ALA A 18 -18.94 -13.68 -1.98
C ALA A 18 -18.74 -12.81 -3.23
N GLU A 19 -19.73 -12.00 -3.61
CA GLU A 19 -19.61 -11.06 -4.72
C GLU A 19 -18.57 -9.97 -4.43
N LEU A 20 -18.49 -9.50 -3.18
CA LEU A 20 -17.46 -8.56 -2.77
C LEU A 20 -16.07 -9.18 -2.92
N GLU A 21 -15.87 -10.41 -2.45
CA GLU A 21 -14.61 -11.13 -2.55
C GLU A 21 -14.21 -11.37 -4.00
N ALA A 22 -15.13 -11.78 -4.87
CA ALA A 22 -14.86 -11.91 -6.30
C ALA A 22 -14.41 -10.58 -6.92
N ALA A 23 -15.08 -9.47 -6.58
CA ALA A 23 -14.68 -8.14 -7.05
C ALA A 23 -13.27 -7.74 -6.56
N THR A 24 -12.89 -8.13 -5.34
CA THR A 24 -11.55 -7.81 -4.80
C THR A 24 -10.41 -8.47 -5.57
N GLN A 25 -10.64 -9.59 -6.26
CA GLN A 25 -9.61 -10.27 -7.05
C GLN A 25 -9.18 -9.47 -8.29
N HIS A 26 -10.07 -8.61 -8.79
CA HIS A 26 -9.83 -7.82 -10.00
C HIS A 26 -9.45 -6.37 -9.71
N VAL A 27 -9.77 -5.86 -8.52
CA VAL A 27 -9.53 -4.47 -8.13
C VAL A 27 -8.66 -4.42 -6.87
N PRO A 28 -7.33 -4.27 -7.00
CA PRO A 28 -6.41 -4.32 -5.86
C PRO A 28 -6.75 -3.34 -4.72
N ALA A 29 -7.30 -2.15 -5.05
CA ALA A 29 -7.70 -1.17 -4.05
C ALA A 29 -8.86 -1.62 -3.13
N MET A 30 -9.68 -2.58 -3.58
CA MET A 30 -10.78 -3.16 -2.80
C MET A 30 -10.35 -4.37 -1.97
N ALA A 31 -9.15 -4.90 -2.22
CA ALA A 31 -8.68 -6.14 -1.61
C ALA A 31 -8.29 -5.96 -0.14
N TYR A 32 -8.61 -6.98 0.67
CA TYR A 32 -8.42 -6.93 2.12
C TYR A 32 -7.03 -7.45 2.55
N ASP A 33 -6.37 -8.22 1.68
CA ASP A 33 -5.04 -8.79 1.90
C ASP A 33 -3.92 -7.75 1.75
N ILE A 34 -2.75 -8.08 2.31
CA ILE A 34 -1.62 -7.15 2.38
C ILE A 34 -0.83 -7.10 1.07
N GLU A 35 -0.85 -8.19 0.31
CA GLU A 35 -0.16 -8.39 -0.95
C GLU A 35 -0.74 -7.45 -2.03
N ASN A 36 -2.07 -7.36 -2.12
CA ASN A 36 -2.72 -6.39 -2.98
C ASN A 36 -2.51 -4.95 -2.50
N TYR A 37 -2.44 -4.73 -1.19
CA TYR A 37 -2.14 -3.40 -0.65
C TYR A 37 -0.70 -2.95 -0.99
N GLN A 38 0.27 -3.87 -1.03
CA GLN A 38 1.63 -3.59 -1.49
C GLN A 38 1.65 -3.10 -2.94
N LYS A 39 0.84 -3.69 -3.82
CA LYS A 39 0.75 -3.29 -5.24
C LYS A 39 0.32 -1.84 -5.43
N LEU A 40 -0.26 -1.19 -4.42
CA LEU A 40 -0.61 0.23 -4.46
C LEU A 40 0.60 1.16 -4.25
N GLY A 41 1.76 0.62 -3.83
CA GLY A 41 2.94 1.42 -3.48
C GLY A 41 2.77 2.25 -2.21
N ALA A 42 1.83 1.91 -1.34
CA ALA A 42 1.59 2.66 -0.10
C ALA A 42 2.47 2.21 1.07
N LEU A 43 3.08 1.03 0.98
CA LEU A 43 3.99 0.47 1.98
C LEU A 43 5.43 0.86 1.67
N TYR A 44 6.24 1.03 2.71
CA TYR A 44 7.70 1.07 2.58
C TYR A 44 8.23 -0.30 2.12
N GLN A 45 7.85 -1.36 2.85
CA GLN A 45 8.26 -2.72 2.57
C GLN A 45 7.21 -3.70 3.12
N LEU A 46 7.02 -4.83 2.42
CA LEU A 46 6.33 -6.00 2.97
C LEU A 46 7.39 -6.99 3.46
N ILE A 47 7.35 -7.35 4.74
CA ILE A 47 8.29 -8.33 5.31
C ILE A 47 7.72 -9.73 5.06
N GLU A 48 8.33 -10.45 4.12
CA GLU A 48 7.91 -11.81 3.77
C GLU A 48 8.40 -12.85 4.78
N GLY A 49 7.71 -13.99 4.89
CA GLY A 49 8.17 -15.14 5.69
C GLY A 49 8.21 -14.91 7.20
N VAL A 50 7.53 -13.88 7.71
CA VAL A 50 7.31 -13.63 9.14
C VAL A 50 5.82 -13.49 9.38
N LYS A 51 5.27 -14.28 10.28
CA LYS A 51 3.87 -14.16 10.71
C LYS A 51 3.79 -13.25 11.93
N GLY A 52 2.65 -12.59 12.11
CA GLY A 52 2.42 -11.71 13.26
C GLY A 52 2.44 -12.41 14.62
N THR A 53 2.42 -13.75 14.65
CA THR A 53 2.50 -14.58 15.86
C THR A 53 3.88 -15.18 16.09
N ASP A 54 4.82 -14.99 15.16
CA ASP A 54 6.15 -15.59 15.29
C ASP A 54 6.97 -14.85 16.35
N THR A 55 7.59 -15.61 17.25
CA THR A 55 8.37 -15.08 18.38
C THR A 55 9.79 -15.64 18.42
N ASP A 56 10.21 -16.37 17.39
CA ASP A 56 11.57 -16.90 17.31
C ASP A 56 12.58 -15.79 16.96
N GLN A 57 13.86 -16.06 17.25
CA GLN A 57 14.91 -15.07 17.06
C GLN A 57 15.15 -14.69 15.58
N ALA A 58 14.88 -15.59 14.63
CA ALA A 58 15.05 -15.27 13.22
C ALA A 58 13.96 -14.30 12.76
N ALA A 59 12.71 -14.52 13.15
CA ALA A 59 11.61 -13.59 12.90
C ALA A 59 11.88 -12.21 13.51
N ILE A 60 12.26 -12.15 14.79
CA ILE A 60 12.61 -10.90 15.49
C ILE A 60 13.75 -10.17 14.76
N SER A 61 14.82 -10.89 14.40
CA SER A 61 15.98 -10.29 13.73
C SER A 61 15.62 -9.73 12.36
N LYS A 62 14.76 -10.43 11.60
CA LYS A 62 14.29 -9.97 10.29
C LYS A 62 13.46 -8.69 10.40
N VAL A 63 12.57 -8.61 11.39
CA VAL A 63 11.78 -7.40 11.65
C VAL A 63 12.68 -6.23 12.07
N LYS A 64 13.64 -6.47 12.97
CA LYS A 64 14.61 -5.43 13.39
C LYS A 64 15.43 -4.91 12.21
N ALA A 65 15.96 -5.79 11.37
CA ALA A 65 16.72 -5.40 10.19
C ALA A 65 15.89 -4.52 9.23
N ALA A 66 14.62 -4.85 9.01
CA ALA A 66 13.72 -4.04 8.18
C ALA A 66 13.41 -2.66 8.81
N LEU A 67 13.32 -2.58 10.15
CA LEU A 67 13.17 -1.31 10.85
C LEU A 67 14.43 -0.45 10.76
N ASP A 68 15.61 -1.04 10.92
CA ASP A 68 16.88 -0.35 10.78
C ASP A 68 17.05 0.18 9.35
N GLU A 69 16.74 -0.63 8.33
CA GLU A 69 16.72 -0.21 6.93
C GLU A 69 15.75 0.96 6.71
N ALA A 70 14.53 0.88 7.27
CA ALA A 70 13.56 1.95 7.17
C ALA A 70 14.06 3.24 7.84
N LEU A 71 14.72 3.16 8.99
CA LEU A 71 15.30 4.33 9.65
C LEU A 71 16.43 4.96 8.84
N THR A 72 17.35 4.15 8.31
CA THR A 72 18.43 4.64 7.44
C THR A 72 17.88 5.30 6.17
N SER A 73 16.75 4.81 5.63
CA SER A 73 16.12 5.43 4.45
C SER A 73 15.57 6.84 4.69
N LEU A 74 15.46 7.27 5.94
CA LEU A 74 14.98 8.61 6.30
C LEU A 74 16.11 9.66 6.28
N ASP A 75 17.37 9.24 6.20
CA ASP A 75 18.51 10.15 6.12
C ASP A 75 18.41 10.98 4.82
N ASP A 76 18.41 12.32 4.96
CA ASP A 76 18.20 13.30 3.87
C ASP A 76 16.91 13.11 3.05
N ALA A 77 15.94 12.34 3.56
CA ALA A 77 14.65 12.16 2.93
C ALA A 77 13.68 13.30 3.27
N SER A 78 12.71 13.53 2.38
CA SER A 78 11.60 14.44 2.66
C SER A 78 10.80 13.96 3.87
N THR A 79 10.38 14.88 4.73
CA THR A 79 9.53 14.61 5.89
C THR A 79 8.04 14.53 5.55
N ASP A 80 7.69 14.70 4.26
CA ASP A 80 6.33 14.53 3.77
C ASP A 80 5.99 13.07 3.45
N LEU A 81 4.79 12.84 2.93
CA LEU A 81 4.32 11.50 2.53
C LEU A 81 4.60 11.19 1.05
N SER A 82 5.55 11.90 0.40
CA SER A 82 5.82 11.77 -1.04
C SER A 82 6.20 10.36 -1.44
N PHE A 83 6.97 9.67 -0.59
CA PHE A 83 7.37 8.28 -0.80
C PHE A 83 6.20 7.38 -1.19
N ARG A 84 5.00 7.60 -0.64
CA ARG A 84 3.80 6.77 -0.89
C ARG A 84 3.26 6.86 -2.31
N TYR A 85 3.72 7.83 -3.11
CA TYR A 85 3.32 7.97 -4.51
C TYR A 85 4.50 8.10 -5.48
N THR A 86 5.73 8.29 -4.99
CA THR A 86 6.95 8.42 -5.82
C THR A 86 7.79 7.15 -5.91
N ASN A 87 7.57 6.14 -5.06
CA ASN A 87 8.35 4.90 -5.12
C ASN A 87 8.08 4.10 -6.43
N PRO A 88 8.97 3.13 -6.78
CA PRO A 88 8.87 2.39 -8.04
C PRO A 88 7.54 1.66 -8.23
N ILE A 89 6.92 1.11 -7.18
CA ILE A 89 5.62 0.45 -7.28
C ILE A 89 4.52 1.47 -7.59
N ALA A 90 4.53 2.61 -6.90
CA ALA A 90 3.54 3.66 -7.12
C ALA A 90 3.61 4.28 -8.52
N VAL A 91 4.82 4.48 -9.05
CA VAL A 91 5.05 5.11 -10.37
C VAL A 91 4.91 4.09 -11.51
N ASN A 92 5.53 2.91 -11.37
CA ASN A 92 5.73 1.97 -12.47
C ASN A 92 5.00 0.63 -12.31
N GLY A 93 4.35 0.36 -11.17
CA GLY A 93 3.67 -0.91 -10.92
C GLY A 93 2.71 -1.29 -12.04
N GLU A 94 2.85 -2.50 -12.59
CA GLU A 94 1.98 -3.01 -13.66
C GLU A 94 0.62 -3.42 -13.09
N ALA A 95 0.62 -4.09 -11.94
CA ALA A 95 -0.57 -4.59 -11.26
C ALA A 95 -1.22 -3.57 -10.30
N GLY A 96 -0.85 -2.29 -10.37
CA GLY A 96 -1.35 -1.27 -9.46
C GLY A 96 -0.63 0.09 -9.52
N GLY A 97 -0.38 0.65 -8.34
CA GLY A 97 0.29 1.93 -8.15
C GLY A 97 -0.65 3.13 -8.01
N ARG A 98 -0.07 4.32 -8.14
CA ARG A 98 -0.72 5.63 -7.96
C ARG A 98 -0.44 6.59 -9.12
N LYS A 99 -0.32 6.04 -10.33
CA LYS A 99 -0.08 6.81 -11.57
C LYS A 99 -1.04 7.98 -11.73
N ALA A 100 -2.33 7.76 -11.45
CA ALA A 100 -3.35 8.81 -11.49
C ALA A 100 -3.10 9.91 -10.43
N THR A 101 -2.66 9.56 -9.22
CA THR A 101 -2.28 10.56 -8.20
C THR A 101 -1.11 11.43 -8.68
N ASN A 102 -0.09 10.82 -9.29
CA ASN A 102 1.05 11.56 -9.82
C ASN A 102 0.66 12.47 -10.97
N GLN A 103 -0.21 11.98 -11.86
CA GLN A 103 -0.76 12.76 -12.97
C GLN A 103 -1.55 13.97 -12.47
N VAL A 104 -2.44 13.79 -11.48
CA VAL A 104 -3.19 14.91 -10.88
C VAL A 104 -2.25 15.92 -10.25
N ARG A 105 -1.25 15.47 -9.46
CA ARG A 105 -0.27 16.36 -8.84
C ARG A 105 0.52 17.17 -9.87
N ARG A 106 0.95 16.53 -10.95
CA ARG A 106 1.65 17.20 -12.07
C ARG A 106 0.78 18.29 -12.69
N LEU A 107 -0.45 17.95 -13.11
CA LEU A 107 -1.36 18.91 -13.73
C LEU A 107 -1.68 20.09 -12.80
N MET A 108 -1.83 19.82 -11.49
CA MET A 108 -2.04 20.86 -10.50
C MET A 108 -0.84 21.79 -10.37
N ALA A 109 0.38 21.26 -10.36
CA ALA A 109 1.60 22.07 -10.30
C ALA A 109 1.78 22.94 -11.55
N GLU A 110 1.44 22.40 -12.73
CA GLU A 110 1.46 23.15 -14.00
C GLU A 110 0.50 24.34 -13.97
N GLN A 111 -0.73 24.14 -13.50
CA GLN A 111 -1.74 25.21 -13.44
C GLN A 111 -1.53 26.22 -12.30
N TRP A 112 -0.83 25.82 -11.24
CA TRP A 112 -0.58 26.71 -10.09
C TRP A 112 0.61 27.66 -10.32
N ALA A 113 1.47 27.35 -11.30
CA ALA A 113 2.62 28.17 -11.66
C ALA A 113 2.29 29.34 -12.59
N ASP A 114 1.05 29.38 -13.11
CA ASP A 114 0.44 30.51 -13.84
C ASP A 114 -0.26 31.49 -12.87
#